data_AF-A0A1V4IIE7-F1
#
_entry.id   AF-A0A1V4IIE7-F1
#
_cell.length_a   1.000
_cell.length_b   1.000
_cell.length_c   1.000
_cell.angle_alpha   90.00
_cell.angle_beta   90.00
_cell.angle_gamma   90.00
#
_symmetry.space_group_name_H-M   'P 1'
#
loop_
_entity.id
_entity.type
_entity.pdbx_description
1 polymer ?
#
loop_
_entity_poly.entity_id
_entity_poly.type
_entity_poly.pdbx_seq_one_letter_code
_entity_poly.pdbx_strand_id
1 'polypeptide(L)'
;MYYINKRQKSLLNLVNKFGCISFQQIISLISRNKHVEYDLKGLVLRRLIVEQNGIYKALSQHNIDCHLLKCIDVICCLNDRIQKCEKEEFPFCLWVYLKNDENYDICYIPVGQEMIYTTTIRRCNNVSNIIAVLDNKSQINQIQLQNINIRYCTLNPVKFYRSNNGLH
;
A
#
# COMPACT_ATOMS: atom_id res chain seq x y z
N MET A 1 -22.59 10.74 -21.40
CA MET A 1 -21.47 11.26 -20.58
C MET A 1 -21.96 11.37 -19.14
N TYR A 2 -21.47 10.54 -18.22
CA TYR A 2 -21.96 10.56 -16.83
C TYR A 2 -21.41 11.78 -16.10
N TYR A 3 -22.29 12.63 -15.56
CA TYR A 3 -21.87 13.78 -14.75
C TYR A 3 -21.41 13.28 -13.37
N ILE A 4 -20.11 13.09 -13.20
CA ILE A 4 -19.49 12.81 -11.89
C ILE A 4 -19.07 14.12 -11.23
N ASN A 5 -19.39 14.28 -9.95
CA ASN A 5 -18.94 15.45 -9.21
C ASN A 5 -17.43 15.36 -8.89
N LYS A 6 -16.82 16.46 -8.44
CA LYS A 6 -15.37 16.51 -8.13
C LYS A 6 -14.96 15.47 -7.06
N ARG A 7 -15.82 15.18 -6.07
CA ARG A 7 -15.54 14.20 -5.01
C ARG A 7 -15.54 12.78 -5.56
N GLN A 8 -16.56 12.43 -6.34
CA GLN A 8 -16.65 11.15 -7.06
C GLN A 8 -15.47 10.95 -8.00
N LYS A 9 -15.06 12.00 -8.72
CA LYS A 9 -13.86 11.94 -9.57
C LYS A 9 -12.60 11.65 -8.76
N SER A 10 -12.44 12.28 -7.59
CA SER A 10 -11.31 12.01 -6.70
C SER A 10 -11.30 10.57 -6.18
N LEU A 11 -12.47 10.04 -5.78
CA LEU A 11 -12.61 8.65 -5.33
C LEU A 11 -12.33 7.65 -6.44
N LEU A 12 -12.87 7.90 -7.63
CA LEU A 12 -12.62 7.08 -8.82
C LEU A 12 -11.13 7.04 -9.16
N ASN A 13 -10.45 8.20 -9.14
CA ASN A 13 -9.01 8.27 -9.36
C ASN A 13 -8.22 7.49 -8.30
N LEU A 14 -8.64 7.53 -7.03
CA LEU A 14 -8.00 6.77 -5.96
C LEU A 14 -8.14 5.27 -6.17
N VAL A 15 -9.35 4.79 -6.47
CA VAL A 15 -9.61 3.37 -6.76
C VAL A 15 -8.85 2.92 -8.00
N ASN A 16 -8.82 3.72 -9.06
CA ASN A 16 -8.08 3.40 -10.28
C ASN A 16 -6.57 3.38 -10.05
N LYS A 17 -6.03 4.29 -9.24
CA LYS A 17 -4.60 4.37 -8.93
C LYS A 17 -4.09 3.09 -8.26
N PHE A 18 -4.83 2.57 -7.29
CA PHE A 18 -4.44 1.34 -6.59
C PHE A 18 -5.00 0.08 -7.25
N GLY A 19 -6.02 0.19 -8.10
CA GLY A 19 -6.74 -0.94 -8.67
C GLY A 19 -7.76 -1.54 -7.70
N CYS A 20 -7.44 -1.67 -6.41
CA CYS A 20 -8.39 -2.01 -5.35
C CYS A 20 -8.03 -1.34 -4.02
N ILE A 21 -9.06 -0.98 -3.23
CA ILE A 21 -8.89 -0.34 -1.93
C ILE A 21 -10.14 -0.57 -1.05
N SER A 22 -9.95 -0.77 0.25
CA SER A 22 -11.08 -0.97 1.18
C SER A 22 -11.75 0.36 1.58
N PHE A 23 -13.00 0.29 2.03
CA PHE A 23 -13.69 1.46 2.58
C PHE A 23 -12.89 2.16 3.68
N GLN A 24 -12.33 1.40 4.63
CA GLN A 24 -11.57 1.95 5.76
C GLN A 24 -10.31 2.67 5.31
N GLN A 25 -9.61 2.11 4.31
CA GLN A 25 -8.43 2.75 3.72
C GLN A 25 -8.79 4.05 3.00
N ILE A 26 -9.91 4.09 2.25
CA ILE A 26 -10.38 5.33 1.62
C ILE A 26 -10.65 6.40 2.67
N ILE A 27 -11.32 6.06 3.77
CA ILE A 27 -11.63 7.00 4.85
C ILE A 27 -10.34 7.52 5.52
N SER A 28 -9.37 6.63 5.74
CA SER A 28 -8.07 7.00 6.32
C SER A 28 -7.29 7.96 5.41
N LEU A 29 -7.25 7.67 4.10
CA LEU A 29 -6.51 8.49 3.12
C LEU A 29 -7.22 9.82 2.84
N ILE A 30 -8.54 9.81 2.68
CA ILE A 30 -9.35 10.99 2.40
C ILE A 30 -9.98 11.47 3.71
N SER A 31 -9.15 12.04 4.57
CA SER A 31 -9.62 12.69 5.79
C SER A 31 -10.69 13.74 5.47
N ARG A 32 -11.84 13.69 6.17
CA ARG A 32 -12.89 14.75 6.27
C ARG A 32 -14.04 14.78 5.24
N ASN A 33 -14.25 13.77 4.39
CA ASN A 33 -15.43 13.76 3.52
C ASN A 33 -16.61 12.98 4.15
N LYS A 34 -17.60 13.71 4.68
CA LYS A 34 -18.83 13.14 5.30
C LYS A 34 -19.69 12.32 4.33
N HIS A 35 -19.44 12.41 3.02
CA HIS A 35 -20.27 11.79 1.99
C HIS A 35 -19.55 10.69 1.19
N VAL A 36 -18.41 10.18 1.68
CA VAL A 36 -17.63 9.14 0.97
C VAL A 36 -18.49 7.94 0.63
N GLU A 37 -19.28 7.43 1.57
CA GLU A 37 -20.15 6.28 1.34
C GLU A 37 -21.19 6.55 0.24
N TYR A 38 -21.84 7.71 0.26
CA TYR A 38 -22.82 8.09 -0.76
C TYR A 38 -22.16 8.27 -2.14
N ASP A 39 -21.01 8.94 -2.19
CA ASP A 39 -20.27 9.15 -3.43
C ASP A 39 -19.79 7.81 -4.03
N LEU A 40 -19.33 6.85 -3.21
CA LEU A 40 -18.96 5.50 -3.63
C LEU A 40 -20.15 4.69 -4.13
N LYS A 41 -21.29 4.69 -3.42
CA LYS A 41 -22.53 4.06 -3.89
C LYS A 41 -22.94 4.60 -5.27
N GLY A 42 -22.82 5.91 -5.48
CA GLY A 42 -23.07 6.53 -6.78
C GLY A 42 -22.13 6.03 -7.89
N LEU A 43 -20.85 5.79 -7.59
CA LEU A 43 -19.89 5.23 -8.56
C LEU A 43 -20.19 3.76 -8.89
N VAL A 44 -20.59 2.96 -7.89
CA VAL A 44 -20.99 1.56 -8.07
C VAL A 44 -22.26 1.45 -8.91
N LEU A 45 -23.29 2.23 -8.60
CA LEU A 45 -24.56 2.24 -9.35
C LEU A 45 -24.37 2.60 -10.83
N ARG A 46 -23.39 3.47 -11.12
CA ARG A 46 -23.00 3.86 -12.49
C ARG A 46 -22.03 2.89 -13.15
N ARG A 47 -21.68 1.79 -12.47
CA ARG A 47 -20.74 0.76 -12.93
C ARG A 47 -19.36 1.33 -13.29
N LEU A 48 -18.90 2.35 -12.56
CA LEU A 48 -17.56 2.93 -12.73
C LEU A 48 -16.50 2.24 -11.88
N ILE A 49 -16.93 1.55 -10.82
CA ILE A 49 -16.15 0.69 -9.94
C ILE A 49 -17.04 -0.49 -9.52
N VAL A 50 -16.43 -1.56 -9.02
CA VAL A 50 -17.12 -2.72 -8.43
C VAL A 50 -16.88 -2.72 -6.93
N GLU A 51 -17.92 -3.00 -6.14
CA GLU A 51 -17.79 -3.25 -4.70
C GLU A 51 -17.92 -4.76 -4.45
N GLN A 52 -17.03 -5.29 -3.61
CA GLN A 52 -17.02 -6.69 -3.21
C GLN A 52 -16.49 -6.78 -1.77
N ASN A 53 -17.35 -7.18 -0.83
CA ASN A 53 -17.01 -7.38 0.58
C ASN A 53 -16.32 -6.17 1.25
N GLY A 54 -16.79 -4.96 0.96
CA GLY A 54 -16.22 -3.71 1.48
C GLY A 54 -14.94 -3.23 0.78
N ILE A 55 -14.53 -3.91 -0.30
CA ILE A 55 -13.40 -3.52 -1.15
C ILE A 55 -13.95 -2.97 -2.47
N TYR A 56 -13.47 -1.78 -2.84
CA TYR A 56 -13.79 -1.13 -4.10
C TYR A 56 -12.68 -1.40 -5.11
N LYS A 57 -13.06 -1.85 -6.29
CA LYS A 57 -12.16 -2.31 -7.35
C LYS A 57 -12.41 -1.55 -8.64
N ALA A 58 -11.32 -1.16 -9.32
CA ALA A 58 -11.35 -0.58 -10.65
C ALA A 58 -11.85 -1.61 -11.67
N LEU A 59 -12.52 -1.16 -12.73
CA LEU A 59 -13.06 -2.08 -13.75
C LEU A 59 -11.98 -2.86 -14.49
N SER A 60 -10.78 -2.28 -14.63
CA SER A 60 -9.62 -2.92 -15.25
C SER A 60 -9.00 -4.03 -14.38
N GLN A 61 -9.35 -4.10 -13.10
CA GLN A 61 -8.74 -5.01 -12.15
C GLN A 61 -9.57 -6.30 -12.04
N HIS A 62 -9.01 -7.42 -12.49
CA HIS A 62 -9.71 -8.71 -12.43
C HIS A 62 -9.79 -9.25 -10.99
N ASN A 63 -8.67 -9.26 -10.28
CA ASN A 63 -8.54 -9.84 -8.95
C ASN A 63 -8.22 -8.79 -7.88
N ILE A 64 -8.67 -9.02 -6.65
CA ILE A 64 -8.29 -8.19 -5.51
C ILE A 64 -6.84 -8.54 -5.13
N ASP A 65 -5.97 -7.53 -5.14
CA ASP A 65 -4.57 -7.67 -4.76
C ASP A 65 -4.42 -7.53 -3.24
N CYS A 66 -4.42 -8.67 -2.55
CA CYS A 66 -4.27 -8.71 -1.10
C CYS A 66 -2.92 -8.17 -0.61
N HIS A 67 -1.85 -8.29 -1.42
CA HIS A 67 -0.52 -7.79 -1.05
C HIS A 67 -0.53 -6.27 -1.04
N LEU A 68 -1.09 -5.68 -2.10
CA LEU A 68 -1.25 -4.23 -2.19
C LEU A 68 -2.15 -3.69 -1.08
N LEU A 69 -3.26 -4.35 -0.75
CA LEU A 69 -4.13 -3.93 0.36
C LEU A 69 -3.36 -3.87 1.69
N LYS A 70 -2.51 -4.86 1.98
CA LYS A 70 -1.65 -4.87 3.18
C LYS A 70 -0.64 -3.70 3.18
N CYS A 71 -0.06 -3.39 2.02
CA CYS A 71 0.82 -2.23 1.87
C CYS A 71 0.06 -0.90 2.00
N ILE A 72 -1.21 -0.84 1.58
CA ILE A 72 -2.06 0.34 1.73
C ILE A 72 -2.32 0.65 3.22
N ASP A 73 -2.42 -0.37 4.09
CA ASP A 73 -2.58 -0.15 5.53
C ASP A 73 -1.38 0.60 6.14
N VAL A 74 -0.18 0.39 5.62
CA VAL A 74 1.03 1.11 6.05
C VAL A 74 0.97 2.58 5.65
N ILE A 75 0.56 2.88 4.41
CA ILE A 75 0.43 4.29 3.98
C ILE A 75 -0.69 5.01 4.73
N CYS A 76 -1.75 4.30 5.14
CA CYS A 76 -2.81 4.87 5.98
C CYS A 76 -2.24 5.37 7.32
N CYS A 77 -1.27 4.64 7.90
CA CYS A 77 -0.56 5.07 9.12
C CYS A 77 0.46 6.20 8.90
N LEU A 78 0.92 6.41 7.67
CA LEU A 78 1.91 7.42 7.31
C LEU A 78 1.31 8.59 6.52
N ASN A 79 -0.02 8.65 6.40
CA ASN A 79 -0.72 9.53 5.46
C ASN A 79 -0.37 11.03 5.64
N ASP A 80 -0.15 11.47 6.88
CA ASP A 80 0.26 12.83 7.22
C ASP A 80 1.68 13.18 6.76
N ARG A 81 2.54 12.19 6.52
CA ARG A 81 3.94 12.33 6.11
C ARG A 81 4.16 12.09 4.62
N ILE A 82 3.23 11.43 3.93
CA ILE A 82 3.36 11.11 2.51
C ILE A 82 3.08 12.36 1.66
N GLN A 83 3.98 12.63 0.73
CA GLN A 83 3.82 13.67 -0.29
C GLN A 83 3.40 13.07 -1.64
N LYS A 84 3.99 11.92 -2.01
CA LYS A 84 3.62 11.18 -3.23
C LYS A 84 3.63 9.68 -2.93
N CYS A 85 2.76 8.95 -3.60
CA CYS A 85 2.69 7.49 -3.52
C CYS A 85 2.36 6.99 -4.93
N GLU A 86 3.01 5.94 -5.41
CA GLU A 86 2.71 5.31 -6.68
C GLU A 86 2.66 3.79 -6.50
N LYS A 87 1.93 3.10 -7.38
CA LYS A 87 1.92 1.64 -7.42
C LYS A 87 3.19 1.15 -8.11
N GLU A 88 3.80 0.11 -7.55
CA GLU A 88 4.99 -0.54 -8.09
C GLU A 88 4.68 -1.99 -8.48
N GLU A 89 5.59 -2.56 -9.28
CA GLU A 89 5.56 -3.98 -9.62
C GLU A 89 6.39 -4.82 -8.65
N PHE A 90 6.18 -6.14 -8.70
CA PHE A 90 6.93 -7.11 -7.91
C PHE A 90 8.45 -6.90 -8.05
N PRO A 91 9.24 -6.90 -6.96
CA PRO A 91 8.89 -7.37 -5.60
C PRO A 91 8.20 -6.35 -4.71
N PHE A 92 7.93 -5.15 -5.20
CA PHE A 92 7.28 -4.09 -4.44
C PHE A 92 5.79 -4.01 -4.75
N CYS A 93 5.08 -3.22 -3.95
CA CYS A 93 3.67 -2.93 -4.14
C CYS A 93 3.44 -1.43 -4.30
N LEU A 94 4.20 -0.63 -3.57
CA LEU A 94 4.10 0.83 -3.57
C LEU A 94 5.48 1.45 -3.49
N TRP A 95 5.65 2.58 -4.17
CA TRP A 95 6.73 3.54 -3.91
C TRP A 95 6.13 4.75 -3.21
N VAL A 96 6.77 5.24 -2.14
CA VAL A 96 6.33 6.44 -1.43
C VAL A 96 7.44 7.46 -1.30
N TYR A 97 7.09 8.73 -1.48
CA TYR A 97 7.92 9.89 -1.21
C TYR A 97 7.34 10.64 -0.01
N LEU A 98 8.14 10.79 1.04
CA LEU A 98 7.78 11.46 2.27
C LEU A 98 8.16 12.95 2.22
N LYS A 99 7.50 13.77 3.03
CA LYS A 99 7.72 15.23 3.11
C LYS A 99 9.12 15.64 3.58
N ASN A 100 9.90 14.73 4.15
CA ASN A 100 11.28 14.93 4.61
C ASN A 100 12.32 14.52 3.56
N ASP A 101 11.93 14.45 2.29
CA ASP A 101 12.77 14.05 1.15
C ASP A 101 13.32 12.62 1.24
N GLU A 102 12.69 11.75 2.03
CA GLU A 102 12.95 10.31 2.02
C GLU A 102 11.98 9.59 1.09
N ASN A 103 12.47 8.60 0.35
CA ASN A 103 11.66 7.66 -0.41
C ASN A 103 11.76 6.26 0.18
N TYR A 104 10.69 5.47 0.06
CA TYR A 104 10.66 4.07 0.46
C TYR A 104 9.92 3.23 -0.57
N ASP A 105 10.47 2.07 -0.89
CA ASP A 105 9.74 1.00 -1.54
C ASP A 105 9.04 0.14 -0.47
N ILE A 106 7.76 -0.14 -0.66
CA ILE A 106 6.96 -0.93 0.27
C ILE A 106 6.62 -2.26 -0.38
N CYS A 107 6.97 -3.36 0.28
CA CYS A 107 6.61 -4.71 -0.13
C CYS A 107 5.93 -5.45 1.03
N TYR A 108 5.01 -6.34 0.70
CA TYR A 108 4.50 -7.33 1.64
C TYR A 108 5.17 -8.67 1.36
N ILE A 109 5.70 -9.30 2.42
CA ILE A 109 6.43 -10.57 2.36
C ILE A 109 5.60 -11.62 3.11
N PRO A 110 4.90 -12.52 2.40
CA PRO A 110 4.15 -13.61 3.01
C PRO A 110 5.07 -14.59 3.76
N VAL A 111 4.53 -15.23 4.80
CA VAL A 111 5.23 -16.35 5.48
C VAL A 111 5.63 -17.42 4.47
N GLY A 112 6.88 -17.84 4.51
CA GLY A 112 7.45 -18.87 3.63
C GLY A 112 7.95 -18.36 2.29
N GLN A 113 7.81 -17.06 1.99
CA GLN A 113 8.33 -16.43 0.77
C GLN A 113 9.51 -15.48 1.02
N GLU A 114 10.06 -15.45 2.24
CA GLU A 114 11.14 -14.56 2.66
C GLU A 114 12.36 -14.68 1.75
N MET A 115 12.74 -15.91 1.39
CA MET A 115 13.88 -16.16 0.52
C MET A 115 13.65 -15.61 -0.90
N ILE A 116 12.46 -15.83 -1.49
CA ILE A 116 12.13 -15.37 -2.85
C ILE A 116 12.18 -13.84 -2.92
N TYR A 117 11.56 -13.17 -1.94
CA TYR A 117 11.56 -11.71 -1.86
C TYR A 117 12.96 -11.17 -1.63
N THR A 118 13.71 -11.75 -0.69
CA THR A 118 15.09 -11.33 -0.41
C THR A 118 15.98 -11.45 -1.65
N THR A 119 15.92 -12.57 -2.36
CA THR A 119 16.69 -12.78 -3.59
C THR A 119 16.28 -11.82 -4.70
N THR A 120 14.97 -11.57 -4.87
CA THR A 120 14.48 -10.66 -5.90
C THR A 120 14.89 -9.22 -5.61
N ILE A 121 14.69 -8.75 -4.38
CA ILE A 121 15.05 -7.40 -3.95
C ILE A 121 16.55 -7.14 -4.15
N ARG A 122 17.42 -8.11 -3.83
CA ARG A 122 18.87 -7.99 -4.06
C ARG A 122 19.25 -7.82 -5.53
N ARG A 123 18.39 -8.25 -6.46
CA ARG A 123 18.61 -8.11 -7.91
C ARG A 123 18.04 -6.81 -8.46
N CYS A 124 17.23 -6.08 -7.69
CA CYS A 124 16.74 -4.76 -8.08
C CYS A 124 17.87 -3.73 -7.96
N ASN A 125 18.08 -2.96 -9.03
CA ASN A 125 19.00 -1.84 -9.00
C ASN A 125 18.36 -0.65 -8.27
N ASN A 126 19.17 0.18 -7.61
CA ASN A 126 18.77 1.46 -7.01
C ASN A 126 17.74 1.41 -5.86
N VAL A 127 17.63 0.26 -5.17
CA VAL A 127 16.79 0.15 -3.97
C VAL A 127 17.62 0.51 -2.74
N SER A 128 17.28 1.62 -2.08
CA SER A 128 18.01 2.12 -0.90
C SER A 128 17.25 1.93 0.40
N ASN A 129 15.94 2.19 0.40
CA ASN A 129 15.09 2.23 1.58
C ASN A 129 13.84 1.39 1.36
N ILE A 130 13.61 0.40 2.24
CA ILE A 130 12.46 -0.51 2.13
C ILE A 130 11.64 -0.48 3.41
N ILE A 131 10.31 -0.53 3.27
CA ILE A 131 9.40 -0.94 4.34
C ILE A 131 8.84 -2.32 3.98
N ALA A 132 9.27 -3.35 4.71
CA ALA A 132 8.74 -4.70 4.55
C ALA A 132 7.57 -4.94 5.51
N VAL A 133 6.40 -5.22 4.95
CA VAL A 133 5.19 -5.64 5.66
C VAL A 133 5.23 -7.14 5.84
N LEU A 134 5.11 -7.60 7.09
CA LEU A 134 5.23 -9.00 7.49
C LEU A 134 3.93 -9.48 8.13
N ASP A 135 3.63 -10.76 7.97
CA ASP A 135 2.54 -11.39 8.73
C ASP A 135 2.92 -11.57 10.20
N ASN A 136 4.19 -11.87 10.49
CA ASN A 136 4.67 -12.00 11.86
C ASN A 136 6.12 -11.53 12.04
N LYS A 137 6.44 -11.16 13.29
CA LYS A 137 7.76 -10.61 13.65
C LYS A 137 8.90 -11.62 13.44
N SER A 138 8.65 -12.93 13.56
CA SER A 138 9.70 -13.95 13.40
C SER A 138 10.31 -13.99 12.00
N GLN A 139 9.59 -13.52 10.96
CA GLN A 139 10.12 -13.45 9.59
C GLN A 139 11.34 -12.52 9.47
N ILE A 140 11.49 -11.55 10.37
CA ILE A 140 12.64 -10.61 10.38
C ILE A 140 13.97 -11.37 10.38
N ASN A 141 14.06 -12.49 11.11
CA ASN A 141 15.29 -13.27 11.22
C ASN A 141 15.68 -13.99 9.91
N GLN A 142 14.75 -14.12 8.97
CA GLN A 142 14.94 -14.83 7.70
C GLN A 142 15.22 -13.86 6.53
N ILE A 143 14.97 -12.56 6.72
CA ILE A 143 15.16 -11.53 5.70
C ILE A 143 16.55 -10.92 5.89
N GLN A 144 17.45 -11.22 4.96
CA GLN A 144 18.82 -10.73 4.99
C GLN A 144 19.07 -9.83 3.78
N LEU A 145 19.00 -8.52 3.95
CA LEU A 145 19.35 -7.56 2.90
C LEU A 145 20.59 -6.78 3.34
N GLN A 146 21.65 -6.84 2.55
CA GLN A 146 22.89 -6.10 2.78
C GLN A 146 22.82 -4.77 2.03
N ASN A 147 23.37 -3.71 2.62
CA ASN A 147 23.45 -2.36 2.03
C ASN A 147 22.09 -1.72 1.67
N ILE A 148 21.00 -2.22 2.27
CA ILE A 148 19.65 -1.66 2.12
C ILE A 148 19.14 -1.30 3.51
N ASN A 149 18.65 -0.06 3.66
CA ASN A 149 17.98 0.38 4.87
C ASN A 149 16.56 -0.17 4.91
N ILE A 150 16.37 -1.26 5.65
CA ILE A 150 15.06 -1.92 5.78
C ILE A 150 14.41 -1.63 7.14
N ARG A 151 13.15 -1.21 7.08
CA ARG A 151 12.24 -1.14 8.22
C ARG A 151 11.21 -2.26 8.09
N TYR A 152 10.89 -2.91 9.20
CA TYR A 152 9.89 -3.96 9.21
C TYR A 152 8.61 -3.45 9.87
N CYS A 153 7.46 -3.95 9.43
CA CYS A 153 6.21 -3.74 10.15
C CYS A 153 5.31 -4.97 10.10
N THR A 154 4.50 -5.14 11.13
CA THR A 154 3.38 -6.12 11.16
C THR A 154 2.07 -5.37 11.15
N LEU A 155 1.00 -5.99 10.66
CA LEU A 155 -0.36 -5.42 10.67
C LEU A 155 -1.15 -5.92 11.91
N ASN A 156 -2.22 -5.20 12.27
CA ASN A 156 -3.15 -5.52 13.36
C ASN A 156 -2.54 -5.70 14.78
N PRO A 157 -2.06 -4.61 15.42
CA PRO A 157 -1.97 -3.23 14.91
C PRO A 157 -0.72 -3.02 14.06
N VAL A 158 -0.71 -1.95 13.25
CA VAL A 158 0.49 -1.53 12.52
C VAL A 158 1.59 -1.18 13.53
N LYS A 159 2.65 -1.99 13.54
CA LYS A 159 3.78 -1.82 14.46
C LYS A 159 5.09 -1.91 13.70
N PHE A 160 5.91 -0.88 13.82
CA PHE A 160 7.23 -0.81 13.18
C PHE A 160 8.32 -1.41 14.08
N TYR A 161 9.28 -2.07 13.45
CA TYR A 161 10.46 -2.64 14.07
C TYR A 161 11.70 -2.14 13.33
N ARG A 162 12.76 -1.85 14.09
CA ARG A 162 14.07 -1.55 13.52
C ARG A 162 14.78 -2.86 13.19
N SER A 163 15.51 -2.89 12.08
CA SER A 163 16.49 -3.94 11.84
C SER A 163 17.58 -3.82 12.91
N ASN A 164 17.91 -4.92 13.58
CA ASN A 164 18.98 -4.98 14.59
C ASN A 164 20.39 -4.97 13.97
N ASN A 165 20.53 -4.52 12.73
CA ASN A 165 21.84 -4.31 12.12
C ASN A 165 22.46 -3.05 12.73
N GLY A 166 22.95 -3.20 13.95
CA GLY A 166 23.89 -2.28 14.56
C GLY A 166 25.11 -2.19 13.67
N LEU A 167 25.33 -1.00 13.14
CA LEU A 167 26.67 -0.50 12.88
C LEU A 167 26.80 0.71 13.80
N HIS A 168 27.69 0.54 14.80
CA HIS A 168 28.32 1.64 15.52
C HIS A 168 29.08 2.54 14.54
#